data_AF-A0A0L8GWC6-F1
#
_entry.id   AF-A0A0L8GWC6-F1
#
_cell.length_a   1.000
_cell.length_b   1.000
_cell.length_c   1.000
_cell.angle_alpha   90.00
_cell.angle_beta   90.00
_cell.angle_gamma   90.00
#
_symmetry.space_group_name_H-M   'P 1'
#
loop_
_entity.id
_entity.type
_entity.pdbx_description
1 polymer ?
#
loop_
_entity_poly.entity_id
_entity_poly.type
_entity_poly.pdbx_seq_one_letter_code
_entity_poly.pdbx_strand_id
1 'polypeptide(L)'
;MCAHMRGDIASAEFSNTLHALGEGKTPCDEKGNVAIDSLCTIVNTLSDLTDAVFPDLQANYQHMDWIGQRAILAPKNKTVYHINYEMLKLFPRDCYIYISLSIELLTPRTSSTIQ
;
A
#
# COMPACT_ATOMS: atom_id res chain seq x y z
N MET A 1 8.73 -7.52 8.34
CA MET A 1 7.78 -6.38 8.18
C MET A 1 7.42 -5.92 9.58
N CYS A 2 7.48 -4.62 9.90
CA CYS A 2 7.19 -4.12 11.25
C CYS A 2 6.13 -3.02 11.16
N ALA A 3 4.98 -3.23 11.80
CA ALA A 3 3.91 -2.24 11.89
C ALA A 3 3.85 -1.72 13.33
N HIS A 4 3.93 -0.40 13.48
CA HIS A 4 3.83 0.26 14.78
C HIS A 4 2.41 0.83 14.93
N MET A 5 1.60 0.22 15.81
CA MET A 5 0.27 0.70 16.15
C MET A 5 0.31 1.33 17.54
N ARG A 6 -0.17 2.57 17.66
CA ARG A 6 -0.20 3.33 18.92
C ARG A 6 -1.37 2.86 19.80
N GLY A 7 -1.09 2.05 20.81
CA GLY A 7 -1.71 2.20 22.15
C GLY A 7 -2.99 1.42 22.48
N ASP A 8 -3.18 0.18 22.02
CA ASP A 8 -4.24 -0.71 22.53
C ASP A 8 -3.73 -2.15 22.74
N ILE A 9 -4.35 -2.94 23.63
CA ILE A 9 -3.98 -4.34 23.92
C ILE A 9 -4.09 -5.20 22.64
N ALA A 10 -5.14 -4.95 21.83
CA ALA A 10 -5.29 -5.55 20.50
C ALA A 10 -4.15 -5.15 19.54
N SER A 11 -3.49 -4.01 19.77
CA SER A 11 -2.40 -3.51 18.93
C SER A 11 -1.08 -4.25 19.16
N ALA A 12 -0.85 -4.74 20.39
CA ALA A 12 0.33 -5.55 20.72
C ALA A 12 0.23 -6.96 20.12
N GLU A 13 -0.93 -7.61 20.23
CA GLU A 13 -1.18 -8.92 19.61
C GLU A 13 -1.06 -8.86 18.09
N PHE A 14 -1.61 -7.81 17.47
CA PHE A 14 -1.48 -7.60 16.04
C PHE A 14 -0.01 -7.43 15.59
N SER A 15 0.77 -6.59 16.29
CA SER A 15 2.17 -6.36 15.95
C SER A 15 3.01 -7.64 16.09
N ASN A 16 2.80 -8.41 17.17
CA ASN A 16 3.46 -9.69 17.39
C ASN A 16 3.11 -10.71 16.30
N THR A 17 1.84 -10.78 15.92
CA THR A 17 1.38 -11.69 14.87
C THR A 17 1.99 -11.31 13.51
N LEU A 18 2.02 -10.02 13.15
CA LEU A 18 2.71 -9.55 11.94
C LEU A 18 4.23 -9.81 11.98
N HIS A 19 4.85 -9.69 13.15
CA HIS A 19 6.26 -9.98 13.32
C HIS A 19 6.55 -11.46 13.06
N ALA A 20 5.77 -12.37 13.67
CA ALA A 20 5.87 -13.81 13.44
C ALA A 20 5.61 -14.20 11.98
N LEU A 21 4.70 -13.51 11.29
CA LEU A 21 4.45 -13.68 9.86
C LEU A 21 5.68 -13.28 9.04
N GLY A 22 6.28 -12.14 9.35
CA GLY A 22 7.49 -11.66 8.68
C GLY A 22 8.72 -12.55 8.91
N GLU A 23 8.77 -13.27 10.03
CA GLU A 23 9.83 -14.23 10.35
C GLU A 23 9.56 -15.65 9.83
N GLY A 24 8.39 -15.91 9.24
CA GLY A 24 8.00 -17.26 8.79
C GLY A 24 7.71 -18.24 9.94
N LYS A 25 7.42 -17.73 11.14
CA LYS A 25 7.07 -18.53 12.32
C LYS A 25 5.57 -18.79 12.46
N THR A 26 4.76 -18.22 11.55
CA THR A 26 3.31 -18.44 11.58
C THR A 26 2.99 -19.83 11.02
N PRO A 27 2.15 -20.63 11.68
CA PRO A 27 1.77 -21.95 11.20
C PRO A 27 1.18 -21.90 9.79
N CYS A 28 1.57 -22.84 8.94
CA CYS A 28 1.03 -23.01 7.60
C CYS A 28 0.18 -24.29 7.52
N ASP A 29 -0.79 -24.30 6.61
CA ASP A 29 -1.49 -25.51 6.22
C ASP A 29 -0.60 -26.46 5.37
N GLU A 30 -1.14 -27.62 4.99
CA GLU A 30 -0.45 -28.62 4.15
C GLU A 30 -0.01 -28.09 2.77
N LYS A 31 -0.57 -26.95 2.34
CA LYS A 31 -0.27 -26.28 1.06
C LYS A 31 0.67 -25.09 1.23
N GLY A 32 1.12 -24.80 2.46
CA GLY A 32 1.99 -23.67 2.77
C GLY A 32 1.27 -22.32 2.92
N ASN A 33 -0.06 -22.31 3.04
CA ASN A 33 -0.82 -21.08 3.25
C ASN A 33 -0.89 -20.72 4.73
N VAL A 34 -0.84 -19.43 5.03
CA VAL A 34 -1.02 -18.88 6.38
C VAL A 34 -2.43 -18.30 6.49
N ALA A 35 -3.16 -18.66 7.54
CA ALA A 35 -4.43 -18.03 7.87
C ALA A 35 -4.18 -16.63 8.44
N ILE A 36 -4.82 -15.61 7.84
CA ILE A 36 -4.65 -14.19 8.21
C ILE A 36 -5.97 -13.56 8.68
N ASP A 37 -7.00 -14.36 8.91
CA ASP A 37 -8.38 -13.91 9.16
C ASP A 37 -8.49 -13.00 10.41
N SER A 38 -7.60 -13.18 11.39
CA SER A 38 -7.51 -12.34 12.58
C SER A 38 -6.71 -11.04 12.38
N LEU A 39 -5.98 -10.93 11.28
CA LEU A 39 -5.12 -9.78 10.94
C LEU A 39 -5.78 -8.80 9.97
N CYS A 40 -6.78 -9.24 9.21
CA CYS A 40 -7.33 -8.41 8.15
C CYS A 40 -8.84 -8.50 8.06
N THR A 41 -9.44 -7.38 7.70
CA THR A 41 -10.83 -7.33 7.26
C THR A 41 -10.89 -7.73 5.79
N ILE A 42 -11.67 -8.76 5.48
CA ILE A 42 -11.91 -9.16 4.10
C ILE A 42 -12.96 -8.22 3.51
N VAL A 43 -12.61 -7.57 2.41
CA VAL A 43 -13.47 -6.65 1.67
C VAL A 43 -13.61 -7.14 0.23
N ASN A 44 -14.80 -6.96 -0.34
CA ASN A 44 -15.13 -7.50 -1.67
C ASN A 44 -15.05 -6.42 -2.77
N THR A 45 -15.21 -5.15 -2.40
CA THR A 45 -15.19 -4.04 -3.36
C THR A 45 -14.14 -3.00 -2.99
N LEU A 46 -13.77 -2.17 -3.97
CA LEU A 46 -12.88 -1.05 -3.74
C LEU A 46 -13.52 0.02 -2.83
N SER A 47 -14.85 0.18 -2.88
CA SER A 47 -15.57 1.09 -1.97
C SER A 47 -15.40 0.63 -0.53
N ASP A 48 -15.65 -0.65 -0.26
CA ASP A 48 -15.49 -1.23 1.08
C ASP A 48 -14.04 -1.10 1.57
N LEU A 49 -13.06 -1.31 0.67
CA LEU A 49 -11.65 -1.08 0.99
C LEU A 49 -11.38 0.39 1.35
N THR A 50 -12.00 1.33 0.62
CA THR A 50 -11.86 2.76 0.86
C THR A 50 -12.46 3.15 2.20
N ASP A 51 -13.67 2.69 2.51
CA ASP A 51 -14.34 3.01 3.77
C ASP A 51 -13.64 2.35 4.96
N ALA A 52 -13.09 1.15 4.78
CA ALA A 52 -12.30 0.48 5.82
C ALA A 52 -10.95 1.17 6.09
N VAL A 53 -10.25 1.60 5.04
CA VAL A 53 -8.92 2.21 5.18
C VAL A 53 -9.02 3.71 5.49
N PHE A 54 -9.98 4.43 4.92
CA PHE A 54 -10.16 5.87 5.01
C PHE A 54 -11.60 6.25 5.42
N PRO A 55 -12.01 5.94 6.67
CA PRO A 55 -13.33 6.31 7.14
C PRO A 55 -13.50 7.83 7.15
N ASP A 56 -14.67 8.30 6.69
CA ASP A 56 -15.00 9.72 6.55
C ASP A 56 -13.91 10.52 5.81
N LEU A 57 -13.45 10.01 4.66
CA LEU A 57 -12.38 10.63 3.87
C LEU A 57 -12.60 12.14 3.64
N GLN A 58 -13.83 12.55 3.38
CA GLN A 58 -14.19 13.96 3.16
C GLN A 58 -13.91 14.86 4.38
N ALA A 59 -14.06 14.34 5.59
CA ALA A 59 -13.76 15.08 6.82
C ALA A 59 -12.26 15.08 7.12
N ASN A 60 -11.54 14.01 6.75
CA ASN A 60 -10.19 13.77 7.24
C ASN A 60 -9.06 14.02 6.23
N TYR A 61 -9.36 14.22 4.94
CA TYR A 61 -8.32 14.27 3.89
C TYR A 61 -7.29 15.41 4.05
N GLN A 62 -7.60 16.45 4.84
CA GLN A 62 -6.68 17.55 5.11
C GLN A 62 -5.69 17.25 6.24
N HIS A 63 -5.95 16.21 7.04
CA HIS A 63 -5.10 15.82 8.16
C HIS A 63 -3.98 14.88 7.68
N MET A 64 -2.82 15.46 7.35
CA MET A 64 -1.69 14.71 6.79
C MET A 64 -1.21 13.58 7.72
N ASP A 65 -1.20 13.80 9.03
CA ASP A 65 -0.83 12.75 9.99
C ASP A 65 -1.82 11.58 10.01
N TRP A 66 -3.10 11.85 9.75
CA TRP A 66 -4.15 10.82 9.68
C TRP A 66 -4.04 10.00 8.39
N ILE A 67 -3.76 10.65 7.25
CA ILE A 67 -3.50 9.96 5.99
C ILE A 67 -2.22 9.11 6.12
N GLY A 68 -1.15 9.69 6.68
CA GLY A 68 0.16 9.04 6.77
C GLY A 68 0.21 7.81 7.67
N GLN A 69 -0.78 7.63 8.55
CA GLN A 69 -0.90 6.43 9.40
C GLN A 69 -1.53 5.24 8.68
N ARG A 70 -2.01 5.42 7.45
CA ARG A 70 -2.78 4.41 6.72
C ARG A 70 -1.96 3.83 5.59
N ALA A 71 -2.00 2.50 5.46
CA ALA A 71 -1.25 1.77 4.44
C ALA A 71 -2.09 0.63 3.87
N ILE A 72 -2.00 0.43 2.55
CA ILE A 72 -2.58 -0.70 1.85
C ILE A 72 -1.44 -1.58 1.37
N LEU A 73 -1.44 -2.83 1.81
CA LEU A 73 -0.50 -3.84 1.35
C LEU A 73 -1.21 -4.76 0.36
N ALA A 74 -0.57 -5.00 -0.78
CA ALA A 74 -1.01 -6.02 -1.71
C ALA A 74 0.17 -6.90 -2.14
N PRO A 75 -0.06 -8.21 -2.44
CA PRO A 75 1.02 -9.13 -2.80
C PRO A 75 1.74 -8.78 -4.12
N LYS A 76 1.10 -8.03 -5.01
CA LYS A 76 1.60 -7.70 -6.35
C LYS A 76 1.55 -6.20 -6.61
N ASN A 77 2.63 -5.67 -7.18
CA ASN A 77 2.70 -4.25 -7.57
C ASN A 77 1.60 -3.83 -8.56
N LYS A 78 1.20 -4.73 -9.48
CA LYS A 78 0.08 -4.45 -10.40
C LYS A 78 -1.23 -4.19 -9.64
N THR A 79 -1.48 -4.93 -8.57
CA THR A 79 -2.64 -4.75 -7.69
C THR A 79 -2.52 -3.44 -6.92
N VAL A 80 -1.33 -3.14 -6.35
CA VAL A 80 -1.06 -1.85 -5.68
C VAL A 80 -1.32 -0.68 -6.62
N TYR A 81 -0.82 -0.75 -7.85
CA TYR A 81 -1.00 0.31 -8.85
C TYR A 81 -2.48 0.56 -9.15
N HIS A 82 -3.25 -0.51 -9.37
CA HIS A 82 -4.68 -0.38 -9.66
C HIS A 82 -5.44 0.24 -8.47
N ILE A 83 -5.18 -0.25 -7.25
CA ILE A 83 -5.82 0.28 -6.03
C ILE A 83 -5.45 1.76 -5.85
N ASN A 84 -4.17 2.12 -5.95
CA ASN A 84 -3.73 3.50 -5.81
C ASN A 84 -4.37 4.41 -6.87
N TYR A 85 -4.44 3.96 -8.12
CA TYR A 85 -5.02 4.74 -9.21
C TYR A 85 -6.50 5.02 -8.99
N GLU A 86 -7.28 4.02 -8.57
CA GLU A 86 -8.70 4.21 -8.30
C GLU A 86 -8.94 5.03 -7.03
N MET A 87 -8.17 4.79 -5.96
CA MET A 87 -8.21 5.59 -4.72
C MET A 87 -7.94 7.07 -4.96
N LEU A 88 -6.94 7.40 -5.79
CA LEU A 88 -6.60 8.80 -6.10
C LEU A 88 -7.80 9.58 -6.67
N LYS A 89 -8.71 8.92 -7.40
CA LYS A 89 -9.91 9.56 -7.94
C LYS A 89 -10.96 9.88 -6.87
N LEU A 90 -10.89 9.23 -5.71
CA LEU A 90 -11.84 9.43 -4.60
C LEU A 90 -11.44 10.60 -3.70
N PHE A 91 -10.17 11.04 -3.75
CA PHE A 91 -9.73 12.18 -2.96
C PHE A 91 -10.37 13.47 -3.49
N PRO A 92 -10.93 14.32 -2.60
CA PRO A 92 -11.61 15.56 -2.99
C PRO A 92 -10.62 16.69 -3.36
N ARG A 93 -9.50 16.36 -4.00
CA ARG A 93 -8.42 17.29 -4.34
C ARG A 93 -8.04 17.16 -5.81
N ASP A 94 -7.48 18.22 -6.37
CA ASP A 94 -6.95 18.21 -7.72
C ASP A 94 -5.84 17.16 -7.88
N CYS A 95 -5.92 16.43 -9.00
CA CYS A 95 -4.90 15.47 -9.41
C CYS A 95 -3.73 16.21 -10.07
N TYR A 96 -2.52 15.99 -9.54
CA TYR A 96 -1.29 16.50 -10.14
C TYR A 96 -0.49 15.36 -10.76
N ILE A 97 -0.07 15.53 -12.01
CA ILE A 97 0.79 14.57 -12.72
C ILE A 97 2.22 15.10 -12.66
N TYR A 98 3.11 14.31 -12.07
CA TYR A 98 4.55 14.60 -12.03
C TYR A 98 5.25 13.73 -13.07
N ILE A 99 5.94 14.36 -14.01
CA ILE A 99 6.72 13.67 -15.04
C ILE A 99 8.15 13.50 -14.53
N SER A 100 8.63 12.27 -14.43
CA SER A 100 10.03 12.00 -14.12
C SER A 100 10.91 12.27 -15.34
N LEU A 101 12.04 12.95 -15.15
CA LEU A 101 13.06 13.11 -16.19
C LEU A 101 14.04 11.94 -16.13
N SER A 102 14.19 11.21 -17.24
CA SER A 102 15.26 10.24 -17.43
C SER A 102 16.42 10.88 -18.19
N ILE A 103 17.64 10.80 -17.63
CA ILE A 103 18.86 11.37 -18.23
C ILE A 103 19.27 10.62 -19.50
N GLU A 104 18.78 9.40 -19.72
CA GLU A 104 19.12 8.56 -20.88
C GLU A 104 18.68 9.16 -22.23
N LEU A 105 17.73 10.10 -22.23
CA LEU A 105 17.28 10.81 -23.44
C LEU A 105 18.09 12.09 -23.75
N LEU A 106 19.06 12.45 -22.90
CA LEU A 106 19.89 13.65 -23.08
C LEU A 106 21.29 13.35 -23.64
N THR A 107 21.67 12.08 -23.83
CA THR A 107 22.92 11.76 -24.54
C THR A 107 22.70 11.89 -26.04
N PRO A 108 23.42 12.78 -26.76
CA PRO A 108 23.39 12.77 -28.22
C PRO A 108 23.87 11.40 -28.70
N ARG A 109 23.08 10.72 -29.54
CA ARG A 109 23.61 9.57 -30.29
C ARG A 109 24.76 10.09 -31.12
N THR A 110 25.99 9.78 -30.72
CA THR A 110 27.15 9.97 -31.58
C THR A 110 26.98 9.03 -32.76
N SER A 111 26.49 9.56 -33.87
CA SER A 111 26.47 8.88 -35.15
C SER A 111 27.93 8.76 -35.62
N SER A 112 28.58 7.65 -35.30
CA SER A 112 29.87 7.32 -35.89
C SER A 112 29.62 6.85 -37.33
N THR A 113 29.84 7.75 -38.29
CA THR A 113 30.00 7.38 -39.70
C THR A 113 31.27 6.54 -39.84
N ILE A 114 31.11 5.32 -40.37
CA ILE A 114 32.21 4.48 -40.82
C ILE A 114 32.80 5.10 -42.09
N GLN A 115 34.09 5.43 -42.05
CA GLN A 115 35.02 5.31 -43.19
C GLN A 115 36.34 4.74 -42.69
#